data_AF-A0A970LUX4-F1
#
_entry.id   AF-A0A970LUX4-F1
#
_cell.length_a   1.000
_cell.length_b   1.000
_cell.length_c   1.000
_cell.angle_alpha   90.00
_cell.angle_beta   90.00
_cell.angle_gamma   90.00
#
_symmetry.space_group_name_H-M   'P 1'
#
loop_
_entity.id
_entity.type
_entity.pdbx_description
1 polymer ?
#
loop_
_entity_poly.entity_id
_entity_poly.type
_entity_poly.pdbx_seq_one_letter_code
_entity_poly.pdbx_strand_id
1 'polypeptide(L)'
;MISKKYTSDYRLENVTDKDGKIKTVPVYCGTYYRLASERDKLKQVRLYSLIACGFYWVFFFFGLAFDSGSLRQIYVSLPYVFSCLPAAFYSFSVYNFSKSVTNPPEKGFTRKQRDAISEKIPQNAFISFLLSCGGMLGMVFYFIFRYKTYGGVQDVLILVSLSVMATASLFVFSLKRHFKMQP
;
A
#
# COMPACT_ATOMS: atom_id res chain seq x y z
N MET A 1 -0.12 4.52 20.89
CA MET A 1 1.17 4.13 21.52
C MET A 1 2.32 4.37 20.55
N ILE A 2 3.43 4.92 21.05
CA ILE A 2 4.68 5.07 20.29
C ILE A 2 5.36 3.70 20.25
N SER A 3 5.71 3.23 19.05
CA SER A 3 6.44 1.96 18.90
C SER A 3 7.85 2.12 19.46
N LYS A 4 8.38 1.08 20.13
CA LYS A 4 9.74 1.07 20.70
C LYS A 4 10.82 1.57 19.72
N LYS A 5 10.63 1.33 18.41
CA LYS A 5 11.52 1.80 17.33
C LYS A 5 11.67 3.33 17.27
N TYR A 6 10.65 4.10 17.66
CA TYR A 6 10.64 5.56 17.53
C TYR A 6 10.70 6.27 18.88
N THR A 7 10.71 5.56 20.02
CA THR A 7 10.65 6.18 21.35
C THR A 7 11.83 7.11 21.62
N SER A 8 13.01 6.84 21.06
CA SER A 8 14.20 7.70 21.16
C SER A 8 13.99 9.10 20.60
N ASP A 9 13.05 9.25 19.66
CA ASP A 9 12.80 10.51 18.97
C ASP A 9 11.73 11.36 19.68
N TYR A 10 11.22 10.90 20.83
CA TYR A 10 10.21 11.61 21.61
C TYR A 10 10.71 11.89 23.04
N ARG A 11 10.57 13.14 23.47
CA ARG A 11 10.74 13.55 24.87
C ARG A 11 9.37 13.72 25.51
N LEU A 12 9.23 13.30 26.76
CA LEU A 12 8.04 13.60 27.54
C LEU A 12 8.20 14.99 28.15
N GLU A 13 7.32 15.92 27.78
CA GLU A 13 7.26 17.25 28.39
C GLU A 13 5.99 17.38 29.21
N ASN A 14 6.12 17.99 30.38
CA ASN A 14 5.00 18.29 31.25
C ASN A 14 4.42 19.64 30.83
N VAL A 15 3.26 19.61 30.18
CA VAL A 15 2.54 20.81 29.75
C VAL A 15 1.43 21.09 30.76
N THR A 16 1.43 22.29 31.32
CA THR A 16 0.35 22.75 32.19
C THR A 16 -0.83 23.14 31.32
N ASP A 17 -1.96 22.44 31.48
CA ASP A 17 -3.21 22.76 30.82
C ASP A 17 -3.79 24.10 31.35
N LYS A 18 -4.76 24.68 30.64
CA LYS A 18 -5.36 25.97 31.00
C LYS A 18 -6.02 25.97 32.39
N ASP A 19 -6.38 24.80 32.90
CA ASP A 19 -6.96 24.57 34.23
C ASP A 19 -5.90 24.26 35.32
N GLY A 20 -4.61 24.46 35.04
CA GLY A 20 -3.52 24.21 36.00
C GLY A 20 -3.13 22.73 36.17
N LYS A 21 -3.74 21.81 35.42
CA LYS A 21 -3.41 20.38 35.46
C LYS A 21 -2.16 20.08 34.61
N ILE A 22 -1.19 19.39 35.20
CA ILE A 22 0.02 18.94 34.49
C ILE A 22 -0.32 17.71 33.63
N LYS A 23 -0.18 17.82 32.32
CA LYS A 23 -0.29 16.71 31.37
C LYS A 23 1.08 16.40 30.78
N THR A 24 1.51 15.15 30.89
CA THR A 24 2.72 14.68 30.22
C THR A 24 2.40 14.38 28.75
N VAL A 25 2.97 15.15 27.83
CA VAL A 25 2.75 15.04 26.38
C VAL A 25 4.05 14.61 25.70
N PRO A 26 4.01 13.63 24.78
CA PRO A 26 5.19 13.27 23.98
C PRO A 26 5.44 14.30 22.88
N VAL A 27 6.59 14.98 22.94
CA VAL A 27 7.08 15.95 21.96
C VAL A 27 8.14 15.29 21.08
N TYR A 28 8.00 15.42 19.76
CA TYR A 28 8.99 14.87 18.81
C TYR A 28 10.22 15.76 18.74
N CYS A 29 11.38 15.21 19.10
CA CYS A 29 12.69 15.87 19.12
C CYS A 29 13.65 15.34 18.03
N GLY A 30 13.21 14.40 17.20
CA GLY A 30 14.01 13.86 16.10
C GLY A 30 14.07 14.76 14.86
N THR A 31 14.81 14.32 13.85
CA THR A 31 14.92 15.00 12.55
C THR A 31 13.57 14.98 11.81
N TYR A 32 13.16 16.13 11.30
CA TYR A 32 12.01 16.24 10.41
C TYR A 32 12.43 16.04 8.96
N TYR A 33 11.58 15.42 8.16
CA TYR A 33 11.85 15.12 6.76
C TYR A 33 10.92 15.90 5.85
N ARG A 34 11.38 16.24 4.65
CA ARG A 34 10.59 16.90 3.61
C ARG A 34 10.59 16.08 2.32
N LEU A 35 9.52 16.17 1.56
CA LEU A 35 9.43 15.57 0.24
C LEU A 35 10.31 16.39 -0.72
N ALA A 36 11.17 15.71 -1.48
CA ALA A 36 12.09 16.36 -2.41
C ALA A 36 11.42 16.89 -3.70
N SER A 37 10.16 16.49 -3.95
CA SER A 37 9.43 16.86 -5.18
C SER A 37 8.60 18.13 -5.02
N GLU A 38 8.44 18.87 -6.11
CA GLU A 38 7.52 20.02 -6.20
C GLU A 38 6.08 19.65 -5.80
N ARG A 39 5.37 20.60 -5.19
CA ARG A 39 3.99 20.38 -4.71
C ARG A 39 3.04 19.90 -5.80
N ASP A 40 3.16 20.40 -7.03
CA ASP A 40 2.27 20.00 -8.12
C ASP A 40 2.52 18.57 -8.58
N LYS A 41 3.80 18.15 -8.64
CA LYS A 41 4.17 16.76 -8.90
C LYS A 41 3.67 15.84 -7.78
N LEU A 42 3.70 16.27 -6.53
CA LEU A 42 3.16 15.50 -5.40
C LEU A 42 1.64 15.31 -5.47
N LYS A 43 0.88 16.33 -5.92
CA LYS A 43 -0.57 16.21 -6.14
C LYS A 43 -0.90 15.20 -7.24
N GLN A 44 -0.12 15.19 -8.33
CA GLN A 44 -0.28 14.21 -9.42
C GLN A 44 0.04 12.80 -8.95
N VAL A 45 1.20 12.59 -8.30
CA VAL A 45 1.60 11.28 -7.74
C VAL A 45 0.57 10.76 -6.75
N ARG A 46 0.00 11.66 -5.91
CA ARG A 46 -1.11 11.32 -5.01
C ARG A 46 -2.32 10.79 -5.77
N LEU A 47 -2.79 11.54 -6.77
CA LEU A 47 -3.96 11.16 -7.56
C LEU A 47 -3.74 9.81 -8.27
N TYR A 48 -2.60 9.65 -8.94
CA TYR A 48 -2.23 8.42 -9.63
C TYR A 48 -2.11 7.22 -8.68
N SER A 49 -1.54 7.41 -7.49
CA SER A 49 -1.45 6.34 -6.49
C SER A 49 -2.83 5.95 -5.96
N LEU A 50 -3.73 6.91 -5.71
CA LEU A 50 -5.10 6.64 -5.27
C LEU A 50 -5.92 5.91 -6.35
N ILE A 51 -5.79 6.33 -7.60
CA ILE A 51 -6.46 5.69 -8.73
C ILE A 51 -5.96 4.24 -8.86
N ALA A 52 -4.65 4.01 -8.80
CA ALA A 52 -4.07 2.67 -8.86
C ALA A 52 -4.54 1.78 -7.70
N CYS A 53 -4.58 2.30 -6.45
CA CYS A 53 -5.19 1.59 -5.32
C CYS A 53 -6.66 1.23 -5.58
N GLY A 54 -7.43 2.19 -6.11
CA GLY A 54 -8.85 1.98 -6.42
C GLY A 54 -9.06 0.87 -7.45
N PHE A 55 -8.31 0.92 -8.56
CA PHE A 55 -8.34 -0.14 -9.58
C PHE A 55 -7.94 -1.50 -9.00
N TYR A 56 -6.90 -1.55 -8.17
CA TYR A 56 -6.50 -2.79 -7.52
C TYR A 56 -7.65 -3.43 -6.74
N TRP A 57 -8.34 -2.66 -5.89
CA TRP A 57 -9.43 -3.17 -5.07
C TRP A 57 -10.68 -3.53 -5.88
N VAL A 58 -11.03 -2.71 -6.88
CA VAL A 58 -12.15 -3.01 -7.79
C VAL A 58 -11.94 -4.37 -8.45
N PHE A 59 -10.74 -4.62 -9.00
CA PHE A 59 -10.45 -5.88 -9.67
C PHE A 59 -10.25 -7.05 -8.71
N PHE A 60 -9.75 -6.79 -7.49
CA PHE A 60 -9.69 -7.79 -6.44
C PHE A 60 -11.08 -8.31 -6.05
N PHE A 61 -12.05 -7.42 -5.82
CA PHE A 61 -13.43 -7.84 -5.51
C PHE A 61 -14.15 -8.38 -6.74
N PHE A 62 -13.88 -7.82 -7.93
CA PHE A 62 -14.41 -8.33 -9.19
C PHE A 62 -14.03 -9.80 -9.40
N GLY A 63 -12.75 -10.17 -9.19
CA GLY A 63 -12.32 -11.56 -9.32
C GLY A 63 -12.91 -12.51 -8.26
N LEU A 64 -13.26 -12.01 -7.07
CA LEU A 64 -13.95 -12.79 -6.04
C LEU A 64 -15.44 -13.00 -6.32
N ALA A 65 -16.06 -12.13 -7.12
CA ALA A 65 -17.48 -12.24 -7.46
C ALA A 65 -17.79 -13.41 -8.40
N PHE A 66 -16.79 -13.98 -9.07
CA PHE A 66 -16.96 -15.11 -9.98
C PHE A 66 -16.55 -16.42 -9.31
N ASP A 67 -17.49 -17.37 -9.23
CA ASP A 67 -17.18 -18.75 -8.83
C ASP A 67 -16.51 -19.45 -10.02
N SER A 68 -15.20 -19.63 -9.94
CA SER A 68 -14.38 -20.25 -10.99
C SER A 68 -13.71 -21.53 -10.51
N GLY A 69 -13.42 -22.42 -11.45
CA GLY A 69 -12.64 -23.63 -11.17
C GLY A 69 -11.19 -23.31 -10.75
N SER A 70 -10.63 -22.22 -11.27
CA SER A 70 -9.26 -21.80 -10.95
C SER A 70 -9.10 -21.29 -9.52
N LEU A 71 -10.07 -20.53 -8.99
CA LEU A 71 -10.00 -20.00 -7.61
C LEU A 71 -10.19 -21.09 -6.54
N ARG A 72 -10.63 -22.30 -6.91
CA ARG A 72 -10.69 -23.45 -6.01
C ARG A 72 -9.32 -24.12 -5.82
N GLN A 73 -8.36 -23.80 -6.67
CA GLN A 73 -7.01 -24.36 -6.59
C GLN A 73 -6.16 -23.57 -5.60
N ILE A 74 -5.59 -24.26 -4.62
CA ILE A 74 -4.78 -23.67 -3.55
C ILE A 74 -3.64 -22.80 -4.09
N TYR A 75 -2.99 -23.23 -5.18
CA TYR A 75 -1.87 -22.49 -5.79
C TYR A 75 -2.29 -21.21 -6.54
N VAL A 76 -3.58 -21.01 -6.83
CA VAL A 76 -4.12 -19.75 -7.38
C VAL A 76 -4.74 -18.92 -6.27
N SER A 77 -5.54 -19.55 -5.41
CA SER A 77 -6.33 -18.87 -4.38
C SER A 77 -5.48 -18.32 -3.26
N LEU A 78 -4.40 -19.01 -2.84
CA LEU A 78 -3.50 -18.49 -1.81
C LEU A 78 -2.81 -17.21 -2.27
N PRO A 79 -2.06 -17.15 -3.39
CA PRO A 79 -1.45 -15.90 -3.82
C PRO A 79 -2.48 -14.79 -4.04
N TYR A 80 -3.66 -15.13 -4.57
CA TYR A 80 -4.75 -14.19 -4.79
C TYR A 80 -5.22 -13.55 -3.47
N VAL A 81 -5.66 -14.35 -2.49
CA VAL A 81 -6.19 -13.84 -1.22
C VAL A 81 -5.10 -13.16 -0.39
N PHE A 82 -3.89 -13.73 -0.35
CA PHE A 82 -2.78 -13.14 0.39
C PHE A 82 -2.31 -11.81 -0.19
N SER A 83 -2.55 -11.53 -1.48
CA SER A 83 -2.25 -10.23 -2.09
C SER A 83 -3.02 -9.06 -1.45
N CYS A 84 -4.17 -9.35 -0.82
CA CYS A 84 -5.01 -8.39 -0.09
C CYS A 84 -4.26 -7.72 1.09
N LEU A 85 -3.43 -8.47 1.81
CA LEU A 85 -2.70 -7.95 2.98
C LEU A 85 -1.69 -6.84 2.64
N PRO A 86 -0.69 -7.07 1.77
CA PRO A 86 0.21 -6.01 1.35
C PRO A 86 -0.56 -4.88 0.65
N ALA A 87 -1.67 -5.20 -0.03
CA ALA A 87 -2.53 -4.19 -0.64
C ALA A 87 -3.18 -3.24 0.36
N ALA A 88 -3.71 -3.78 1.46
CA ALA A 88 -4.28 -3.00 2.54
C ALA A 88 -3.20 -2.12 3.20
N PHE A 89 -2.01 -2.67 3.45
CA PHE A 89 -0.93 -1.91 4.07
C PHE A 89 -0.43 -0.76 3.19
N TYR A 90 -0.22 -0.98 1.88
CA TYR A 90 0.17 0.15 1.00
C TYR A 90 -0.98 1.13 0.80
N SER A 91 -2.23 0.66 0.72
CA SER A 91 -3.40 1.55 0.62
C SER A 91 -3.51 2.49 1.81
N PHE A 92 -3.29 1.98 3.03
CA PHE A 92 -3.25 2.80 4.24
C PHE A 92 -2.10 3.82 4.21
N SER A 93 -0.92 3.41 3.75
CA SER A 93 0.21 4.33 3.56
C SER A 93 -0.06 5.42 2.50
N VAL A 94 -0.71 5.07 1.39
CA VAL A 94 -1.12 6.03 0.34
C VAL A 94 -2.17 7.00 0.87
N TYR A 95 -3.12 6.53 1.69
CA TYR A 95 -4.09 7.41 2.36
C TYR A 95 -3.41 8.41 3.30
N ASN A 96 -2.47 7.94 4.14
CA ASN A 96 -1.69 8.82 5.01
C ASN A 96 -0.87 9.84 4.20
N PHE A 97 -0.25 9.41 3.11
CA PHE A 97 0.44 10.31 2.18
C PHE A 97 -0.51 11.35 1.59
N SER A 98 -1.69 10.94 1.13
CA SER A 98 -2.71 11.84 0.59
C SER A 98 -3.13 12.91 1.60
N LYS A 99 -3.38 12.50 2.85
CA LYS A 99 -3.69 13.42 3.95
C LYS A 99 -2.56 14.43 4.19
N SER A 100 -1.32 13.97 4.17
CA SER A 100 -0.15 14.83 4.36
C SER A 100 0.16 15.75 3.19
N VAL A 101 -0.28 15.42 1.97
CA VAL A 101 -0.18 16.33 0.81
C VAL A 101 -1.26 17.41 0.87
N THR A 102 -2.46 17.08 1.34
CA THR A 102 -3.55 18.05 1.51
C THR A 102 -3.29 19.01 2.68
N ASN A 103 -2.90 18.47 3.83
CA ASN A 103 -2.59 19.22 5.05
C ASN A 103 -1.14 18.94 5.46
N PRO A 104 -0.16 19.65 4.86
CA PRO A 104 1.24 19.43 5.17
C PRO A 104 1.54 19.83 6.62
N PRO A 105 2.26 18.98 7.38
CA PRO A 105 2.69 19.34 8.73
C PRO A 105 3.68 20.52 8.68
N GLU A 106 3.44 21.55 9.48
CA GLU A 106 4.25 22.78 9.51
C GLU A 106 5.75 22.51 9.76
N LYS A 107 6.05 21.56 10.65
CA LYS A 107 7.42 21.19 11.02
C LYS A 107 8.06 20.16 10.07
N GLY A 108 7.29 19.54 9.17
CA GLY A 108 7.72 18.43 8.32
C GLY A 108 7.31 17.05 8.83
N PHE A 109 7.75 16.00 8.13
CA PHE A 109 7.39 14.61 8.43
C PHE A 109 8.25 14.04 9.56
N THR A 110 7.64 13.36 10.51
CA THR A 110 8.37 12.56 11.51
C THR A 110 9.01 11.32 10.89
N ARG A 111 10.06 10.76 11.51
CA ARG A 111 10.68 9.50 11.07
C ARG A 111 9.67 8.37 10.86
N LYS A 112 8.67 8.24 11.73
CA LYS A 112 7.59 7.24 11.58
C LYS A 112 6.78 7.45 10.29
N GLN A 113 6.45 8.69 9.96
CA GLN A 113 5.70 9.01 8.73
C GLN A 113 6.58 8.81 7.49
N ARG A 114 7.87 9.15 7.58
CA ARG A 114 8.86 8.90 6.52
C ARG A 114 8.96 7.41 6.20
N ASP A 115 9.16 6.55 7.20
CA ASP A 115 9.24 5.10 7.00
C ASP A 115 7.92 4.56 6.39
N ALA A 116 6.78 5.07 6.86
CA ALA A 116 5.46 4.66 6.36
C ALA A 116 5.22 5.02 4.88
N ILE A 117 5.83 6.09 4.38
CA ILE A 117 5.63 6.58 3.01
C ILE A 117 6.78 6.11 2.09
N SER A 118 8.03 6.37 2.47
CA SER A 118 9.20 6.11 1.63
C SER A 118 9.60 4.64 1.56
N GLU A 119 9.38 3.86 2.63
CA GLU A 119 9.79 2.46 2.67
C GLU A 119 8.60 1.53 2.45
N LYS A 120 7.52 1.71 3.22
CA LYS A 120 6.40 0.77 3.21
C LYS A 120 5.57 0.79 1.92
N ILE A 121 5.37 1.94 1.27
CA ILE A 121 4.63 2.00 -0.01
C ILE A 121 5.30 1.12 -1.07
N PRO A 122 6.58 1.36 -1.45
CA PRO A 122 7.21 0.56 -2.49
C PRO A 122 7.44 -0.91 -2.07
N GLN A 123 7.76 -1.19 -0.81
CA GLN A 123 7.93 -2.56 -0.33
C GLN A 123 6.63 -3.37 -0.46
N ASN A 124 5.52 -2.83 0.05
CA ASN A 124 4.24 -3.53 0.00
C ASN A 124 3.67 -3.60 -1.42
N ALA A 125 3.84 -2.55 -2.24
CA ALA A 125 3.46 -2.59 -3.65
C ALA A 125 4.23 -3.69 -4.42
N PHE A 126 5.52 -3.86 -4.13
CA PHE A 126 6.33 -4.92 -4.73
C PHE A 126 5.89 -6.32 -4.27
N ILE A 127 5.57 -6.51 -2.98
CA ILE A 127 5.05 -7.79 -2.47
C ILE A 127 3.69 -8.12 -3.11
N SER A 128 2.77 -7.14 -3.22
CA SER A 128 1.49 -7.31 -3.92
C SER A 128 1.68 -7.69 -5.39
N PHE A 129 2.66 -7.09 -6.07
CA PHE A 129 3.04 -7.44 -7.43
C PHE A 129 3.52 -8.89 -7.54
N LEU A 130 4.44 -9.32 -6.66
CA LEU A 130 4.95 -10.69 -6.65
C LEU A 130 3.84 -11.73 -6.41
N LEU A 131 2.93 -11.45 -5.47
CA LEU A 131 1.79 -12.33 -5.19
C LEU A 131 0.83 -12.42 -6.39
N SER A 132 0.56 -11.29 -7.05
CA SER A 132 -0.28 -11.26 -8.25
C SER A 132 0.36 -12.07 -9.39
N CYS A 133 1.67 -11.91 -9.61
CA CYS A 133 2.42 -12.72 -10.57
C CYS A 133 2.42 -14.22 -10.20
N GLY A 134 2.54 -14.55 -8.92
CA GLY A 134 2.41 -15.93 -8.44
C GLY A 134 1.03 -16.53 -8.76
N GLY A 135 -0.03 -15.74 -8.57
CA GLY A 135 -1.39 -16.13 -8.99
C GLY A 135 -1.49 -16.36 -10.49
N MET A 136 -0.90 -15.49 -11.32
CA MET A 136 -0.88 -15.65 -12.78
C MET A 136 -0.13 -16.92 -13.22
N LEU A 137 1.01 -17.23 -12.60
CA LEU A 137 1.74 -18.48 -12.87
C LEU A 137 0.88 -19.69 -12.49
N GLY A 138 0.15 -19.62 -11.39
CA GLY A 138 -0.84 -20.62 -11.01
C GLY A 138 -1.93 -20.79 -12.07
N MET A 139 -2.42 -19.69 -12.65
CA MET A 139 -3.42 -19.74 -13.74
C MET A 139 -2.87 -20.42 -15.00
N VAL A 140 -1.63 -20.10 -15.39
CA VAL A 140 -0.97 -20.75 -16.54
C VAL A 140 -0.84 -22.26 -16.30
N PHE A 141 -0.44 -22.66 -15.10
CA PHE A 141 -0.38 -24.07 -14.72
C PHE A 141 -1.77 -24.73 -14.77
N TYR A 142 -2.81 -24.06 -14.30
CA TYR A 142 -4.18 -24.54 -14.38
C TYR A 142 -4.63 -24.77 -15.82
N PHE A 143 -4.36 -23.83 -16.74
CA PHE A 143 -4.74 -23.98 -18.15
C PHE A 143 -4.03 -25.13 -18.85
N ILE A 144 -2.74 -25.36 -18.57
CA ILE A 144 -1.97 -26.42 -19.20
C ILE A 144 -2.41 -27.81 -18.69
N PHE A 145 -2.56 -27.98 -17.37
CA PHE A 145 -2.74 -29.30 -16.77
C PHE A 145 -4.20 -29.68 -16.48
N ARG A 146 -5.13 -28.71 -16.43
CA ARG A 146 -6.55 -28.92 -16.07
C ARG A 146 -7.51 -28.47 -17.18
N TYR A 147 -7.12 -28.54 -18.45
CA TYR A 147 -7.93 -28.12 -19.60
C TYR A 147 -9.35 -28.72 -19.65
N LYS A 148 -9.58 -29.92 -19.08
CA LYS A 148 -10.91 -30.57 -19.03
C LYS A 148 -11.87 -29.97 -18.00
N THR A 149 -11.37 -29.22 -17.02
CA THR A 149 -12.17 -28.59 -15.94
C THR A 149 -12.29 -27.08 -16.15
N TYR A 150 -11.90 -26.58 -17.32
CA TYR A 150 -11.90 -25.18 -17.66
C TYR A 150 -13.32 -24.59 -17.59
N GLY A 151 -13.50 -23.59 -16.73
CA GLY A 151 -14.76 -22.88 -16.52
C GLY A 151 -15.07 -21.84 -17.61
N GLY A 152 -14.28 -21.80 -18.69
CA GLY A 152 -14.52 -20.90 -19.80
C GLY A 152 -14.18 -19.45 -19.47
N VAL A 153 -15.18 -18.58 -19.58
CA VAL A 153 -15.04 -17.12 -19.45
C VAL A 153 -14.63 -16.70 -18.03
N GLN A 154 -15.05 -17.42 -17.00
CA GLN A 154 -14.78 -17.06 -15.60
C GLN A 154 -13.30 -17.13 -15.23
N ASP A 155 -12.58 -18.15 -15.72
CA ASP A 155 -11.14 -18.28 -15.44
C ASP A 155 -10.34 -17.18 -16.17
N VAL A 156 -10.79 -16.77 -17.38
CA VAL A 156 -10.19 -15.64 -18.10
C VAL A 156 -10.40 -14.33 -17.34
N LEU A 157 -11.58 -14.11 -16.77
CA LEU A 157 -11.86 -12.91 -15.97
C LEU A 157 -10.93 -12.81 -14.74
N ILE A 158 -10.56 -13.93 -14.13
CA ILE A 158 -9.60 -13.97 -13.02
C ILE A 158 -8.17 -13.71 -13.49
N LEU A 159 -7.78 -14.20 -14.68
CA LEU A 159 -6.49 -13.84 -15.25
C LEU A 159 -6.42 -12.33 -15.52
N VAL A 160 -7.50 -11.74 -16.02
CA VAL A 160 -7.61 -10.29 -16.24
C VAL A 160 -7.52 -9.54 -14.92
N SER A 161 -8.22 -9.98 -13.87
CA SER A 161 -8.14 -9.31 -12.56
C SER A 161 -6.73 -9.35 -11.97
N LEU A 162 -6.06 -10.52 -12.01
CA LEU A 162 -4.68 -10.67 -11.58
C LEU A 162 -3.71 -9.79 -12.38
N SER A 163 -3.93 -9.66 -13.69
CA SER A 163 -3.12 -8.81 -14.57
C SER A 163 -3.28 -7.32 -14.23
N VAL A 164 -4.51 -6.88 -13.97
CA VAL A 164 -4.79 -5.49 -13.56
C VAL A 164 -4.21 -5.21 -12.16
N MET A 165 -4.32 -6.15 -11.22
CA MET A 165 -3.73 -6.04 -9.89
C MET A 165 -2.19 -5.94 -9.94
N ALA A 166 -1.55 -6.76 -10.78
CA ALA A 166 -0.10 -6.73 -10.98
C ALA A 166 0.36 -5.40 -11.59
N THR A 167 -0.32 -4.94 -12.66
CA THR A 167 0.02 -3.68 -13.33
C THR A 167 -0.20 -2.46 -12.42
N ALA A 168 -1.30 -2.42 -11.66
CA ALA A 168 -1.55 -1.35 -10.69
C ALA A 168 -0.47 -1.31 -9.60
N SER A 169 -0.07 -2.48 -9.08
CA SER A 169 0.99 -2.59 -8.06
C SER A 169 2.36 -2.17 -8.60
N LEU A 170 2.69 -2.59 -9.83
CA LEU A 170 3.93 -2.21 -10.50
C LEU A 170 3.98 -0.70 -10.79
N PHE A 171 2.85 -0.11 -11.18
CA PHE A 171 2.74 1.33 -11.40
C PHE A 171 3.01 2.11 -10.11
N VAL A 172 2.40 1.73 -8.98
CA VAL A 172 2.70 2.33 -7.67
C VAL A 172 4.19 2.15 -7.30
N PHE A 173 4.77 0.99 -7.57
CA PHE A 173 6.20 0.76 -7.33
C PHE A 173 7.10 1.65 -8.20
N SER A 174 6.72 1.92 -9.45
CA SER A 174 7.48 2.82 -10.34
C SER A 174 7.54 4.25 -9.80
N LEU A 175 6.52 4.68 -9.04
CA LEU A 175 6.46 5.99 -8.38
C LEU A 175 7.40 6.11 -7.16
N LYS A 176 8.14 5.06 -6.79
CA LYS A 176 9.07 5.05 -5.63
C LYS A 176 10.03 6.24 -5.57
N ARG A 177 10.44 6.77 -6.72
CA ARG A 177 11.36 7.91 -6.79
C ARG A 177 10.75 9.18 -6.18
N HIS A 178 9.43 9.35 -6.29
CA HIS A 178 8.71 10.51 -5.77
C HIS A 178 8.40 10.43 -4.27
N PHE A 179 8.49 9.24 -3.67
CA PHE A 179 8.31 9.04 -2.23
C PHE A 179 9.59 9.25 -1.41
N LYS A 180 10.75 9.49 -2.06
CA LYS A 180 11.99 9.77 -1.36
C LYS A 180 11.89 11.09 -0.60
N MET A 181 12.21 11.04 0.68
CA MET A 181 12.27 12.19 1.57
C MET A 181 13.72 12.53 1.92
N GLN A 182 14.01 13.82 2.00
CA GLN A 182 15.28 14.37 2.47
C GLN A 182 15.13 14.85 3.92
N PRO A 183 16.18 14.72 4.76
CA PRO A 183 16.20 15.31 6.09
C PRO A 183 16.21 16.84 6.05
#